data_AF-A0A2W0EVW8-F1
#
_entry.id   AF-A0A2W0EVW8-F1
#
_cell.length_a   1.000
_cell.length_b   1.000
_cell.length_c   1.000
_cell.angle_alpha   90.00
_cell.angle_beta   90.00
_cell.angle_gamma   90.00
#
_symmetry.space_group_name_H-M   'P 1'
#
loop_
_entity.id
_entity.type
_entity.pdbx_description
1 polymer ?
#
loop_
_entity_poly.entity_id
_entity_poly.type
_entity_poly.pdbx_seq_one_letter_code
_entity_poly.pdbx_strand_id
1 'polypeptide(L)' 'MTDQQRLELEAAAFRRLVAHLDSRKDVQNIDLMNLSGFCR' A
#
# COMPACT_ATOMS: atom_id res chain seq x y z
N MET A 1 20.96 -0.98 10.79
CA MET A 1 19.49 -0.92 10.82
C MET A 1 19.02 -1.89 11.88
N THR A 2 18.38 -1.39 12.93
CA THR A 2 17.78 -2.23 13.98
C THR A 2 16.43 -2.76 13.54
N ASP A 3 15.91 -3.79 14.21
CA ASP A 3 14.56 -4.30 13.96
C ASP A 3 13.48 -3.23 14.16
N GLN A 4 13.68 -2.36 15.16
CA GLN A 4 12.79 -1.22 15.40
C GLN A 4 12.81 -0.23 14.22
N GLN A 5 14.00 0.12 13.71
CA GLN A 5 14.13 1.00 12.54
C GLN A 5 13.49 0.38 11.28
N ARG A 6 13.59 -0.95 11.13
CA ARG A 6 12.91 -1.67 10.04
C ARG A 6 11.40 -1.56 10.14
N LEU A 7 10.85 -1.85 11.32
CA LEU A 7 9.42 -1.78 11.57
C LEU A 7 8.85 -0.38 11.29
N GLU A 8 9.56 0.67 11.71
CA GLU A 8 9.14 2.06 11.48
C GLU A 8 9.10 2.42 9.99
N LEU A 9 10.10 1.99 9.23
CA LEU A 9 10.18 2.23 7.78
C LEU A 9 9.09 1.45 7.02
N GLU A 10 8.88 0.18 7.35
CA GLU A 10 7.83 -0.64 6.74
C GLU A 10 6.45 -0.06 7.03
N ALA A 11 6.19 0.34 8.28
CA ALA A 11 4.94 0.96 8.66
C ALA A 11 4.73 2.32 7.97
N ALA A 12 5.80 3.12 7.78
CA ALA A 12 5.73 4.36 7.04
C ALA A 12 5.42 4.13 5.55
N ALA A 13 6.04 3.13 4.93
CA ALA A 13 5.78 2.73 3.55
C ALA A 13 4.33 2.26 3.38
N PHE A 14 3.82 1.43 4.29
CA PHE A 14 2.45 0.94 4.26
C PHE A 14 1.42 2.08 4.41
N ARG A 15 1.62 2.99 5.38
CA ARG A 15 0.76 4.17 5.54
C ARG A 15 0.75 5.04 4.28
N ARG A 16 1.88 5.19 3.60
CA ARG A 16 1.98 5.92 2.34
C ARG A 16 1.22 5.21 1.20
N LEU A 17 1.29 3.89 1.12
CA LEU A 17 0.51 3.10 0.16
C LEU A 17 -0.99 3.28 0.38
N VAL A 18 -1.46 3.18 1.63
CA VAL A 18 -2.89 3.38 1.96
C VAL A 18 -3.35 4.78 1.54
N ALA A 19 -2.59 5.82 1.88
CA ALA A 19 -2.92 7.19 1.48
C ALA A 19 -2.92 7.38 -0.06
N HIS A 20 -2.00 6.72 -0.77
CA HIS A 20 -1.98 6.75 -2.23
C HIS A 20 -3.25 6.10 -2.82
N LEU A 21 -3.63 4.94 -2.30
CA LEU A 21 -4.81 4.20 -2.77
C LEU A 21 -6.13 4.92 -2.45
N ASP A 22 -6.20 5.66 -1.34
CA ASP A 22 -7.35 6.52 -1.02
C ASP A 22 -7.41 7.76 -1.93
N SER A 23 -6.27 8.33 -2.30
CA SER A 23 -6.22 9.45 -3.25
C SER A 23 -6.64 9.05 -4.68
N ARG A 24 -6.51 7.75 -5.02
CA ARG A 24 -6.79 7.17 -6.34
C ARG A 24 -8.07 6.34 -6.35
N LYS A 25 -9.20 6.97 -6.05
CA LYS A 25 -10.53 6.31 -6.06
C LYS A 25 -11.01 5.92 -7.47
N ASP A 26 -10.35 6.44 -8.49
CA ASP A 26 -10.58 6.12 -9.90
C ASP A 26 -10.14 4.69 -10.26
N VAL A 27 -9.17 4.13 -9.56
CA VAL A 27 -8.68 2.76 -9.83
C VAL A 27 -9.62 1.76 -9.16
N GLN A 28 -10.21 0.82 -9.90
CA GLN A 28 -11.13 -0.14 -9.30
C GLN A 28 -10.38 -1.31 -8.65
N ASN A 29 -10.98 -1.91 -7.61
CA ASN A 29 -10.39 -3.11 -6.98
C ASN A 29 -10.30 -4.30 -7.96
N ILE A 30 -11.23 -4.42 -8.91
CA ILE A 30 -11.19 -5.48 -9.92
C ILE A 30 -9.98 -5.36 -10.85
N ASP A 31 -9.60 -4.14 -11.21
CA ASP A 31 -8.42 -3.90 -12.06
C ASP A 31 -7.14 -4.28 -11.31
N LEU A 32 -7.04 -3.93 -10.02
CA LEU A 32 -5.92 -4.32 -9.16
C LEU A 32 -5.82 -5.83 -9.00
N MET A 33 -6.95 -6.51 -8.75
CA MET A 33 -7.00 -7.97 -8.64
C MET A 33 -6.57 -8.66 -9.93
N ASN A 34 -7.08 -8.22 -11.08
CA ASN A 34 -6.76 -8.83 -12.36
C ASN A 34 -5.29 -8.64 -12.74
N LEU A 35 -4.68 -7.50 -12.41
CA LEU A 35 -3.31 -7.19 -12.77
C LEU A 35 -2.27 -7.74 -11.78
N SER A 36 -2.55 -7.64 -10.48
CA SER A 36 -1.56 -7.83 -9.41
C SER A 36 -1.93 -8.88 -8.36
N GLY A 37 -3.16 -9.42 -8.42
CA GLY A 37 -3.62 -10.46 -7.49
C GLY A 37 -3.92 -9.98 -6.07
N PHE A 38 -3.95 -8.66 -5.85
CA PHE A 38 -4.41 -8.04 -4.59
C PHE A 38 -5.22 -6.78 -4.88
N CYS A 39 -5.97 -6.29 -3.89
CA CYS A 39 -6.62 -4.99 -3.94
C CYS A 39 -6.49 -4.24 -2.60
N ARG A 40 -7.09 -3.06 -2.53
CA ARG A 40 -7.28 -2.31 -1.26
C ARG A 40 -8.04 -3.17 -0.26
#